data_AF-A0A2V9FJN7-F1
#
_entry.id   AF-A0A2V9FJN7-F1
#
_cell.length_a   1.000
_cell.length_b   1.000
_cell.length_c   1.000
_cell.angle_alpha   90.00
_cell.angle_beta   90.00
_cell.angle_gamma   90.00
#
_symmetry.space_group_name_H-M   'P 1'
#
loop_
_entity.id
_entity.type
_entity.pdbx_description
1 polymer ?
#
loop_
_entity_poly.entity_id
_entity_poly.type
_entity_poly.pdbx_seq_one_letter_code
_entity_poly.pdbx_strand_id
1 'polypeptide(L)'
;MEPRRKFLLTLIAAGVPAGVLALISSAQVRAQRPQNPEQPKEDDSHMPKIDPKMILEANQKEIKKNVEKLYDLASDLKAEVEKTDSVHVLSIAMLRKTDEIEKLAREIRSRAKG
;
A
#
# COMPACT_ATOMS: atom_id res chain seq x y z
N MET A 1 7.78 32.45 -16.34
CA MET A 1 7.26 31.14 -15.87
C MET A 1 6.39 30.58 -16.97
N GLU A 2 6.87 29.52 -17.64
CA GLU A 2 6.21 28.84 -18.76
C GLU A 2 5.05 27.96 -18.28
N PRO A 3 3.96 27.82 -19.04
CA PRO A 3 3.09 26.65 -18.97
C PRO A 3 3.46 25.68 -20.11
N ARG A 4 4.36 24.73 -19.82
CA ARG A 4 4.60 23.55 -20.68
C ARG A 4 3.49 22.54 -20.46
N ARG A 5 2.56 22.42 -21.41
CA ARG A 5 1.77 21.20 -21.73
C ARG A 5 0.69 21.60 -22.71
N LYS A 6 0.94 21.33 -23.99
CA LYS A 6 -0.02 21.04 -25.09
C LYS A 6 0.73 21.14 -26.42
N PHE A 7 1.56 20.13 -26.70
CA PHE A 7 1.99 19.81 -28.06
C PHE A 7 1.13 18.60 -28.48
N LEU A 8 0.13 18.85 -29.33
CA LEU A 8 0.15 18.50 -30.75
C LEU A 8 0.17 16.96 -30.94
N LEU A 9 -0.98 16.29 -30.90
CA LEU A 9 -1.89 16.01 -32.04
C LEU A 9 -1.19 15.41 -33.28
N THR A 10 -1.55 14.14 -33.54
CA THR A 10 -1.66 13.42 -34.83
C THR A 10 -0.41 13.11 -35.66
N LEU A 11 -0.24 11.83 -36.03
CA LEU A 11 -0.30 11.39 -37.44
C LEU A 11 -0.65 9.90 -37.55
N ILE A 12 -1.39 9.60 -38.61
CA ILE A 12 -2.05 8.34 -39.00
C ILE A 12 -1.12 7.52 -39.90
N ALA A 13 -1.16 6.19 -39.80
CA ALA A 13 -0.79 5.26 -40.88
C ALA A 13 -1.60 3.96 -40.66
N ALA A 14 -2.75 3.74 -41.29
CA ALA A 14 -2.97 3.34 -42.70
C ALA A 14 -2.33 1.97 -43.03
N GLY A 15 -3.15 0.93 -43.08
CA GLY A 15 -2.78 -0.41 -43.52
C GLY A 15 -3.90 -1.44 -43.38
N VAL A 16 -4.97 -1.28 -44.17
CA VAL A 16 -6.01 -2.32 -44.38
C VAL A 16 -5.65 -3.11 -45.63
N PRO A 17 -5.42 -4.43 -45.56
CA PRO A 17 -5.55 -5.27 -46.73
C PRO A 17 -6.97 -5.87 -46.76
N ALA A 18 -7.66 -5.56 -47.85
CA ALA A 18 -8.95 -6.11 -48.22
C ALA A 18 -8.86 -7.62 -48.53
N GLY A 19 -9.88 -8.36 -48.10
CA GLY A 19 -10.56 -9.38 -48.89
C GLY A 19 -9.77 -10.61 -49.35
N VAL A 20 -9.88 -11.70 -48.59
CA VAL A 20 -10.07 -13.04 -49.19
C VAL A 20 -11.25 -13.71 -48.50
N LEU A 21 -12.31 -13.90 -49.28
CA LEU A 21 -13.54 -14.60 -48.94
C LEU A 21 -13.26 -16.10 -48.98
N ALA A 22 -13.45 -16.83 -47.86
CA ALA A 22 -13.56 -18.28 -47.87
C ALA A 22 -14.65 -18.72 -46.90
N LEU A 23 -15.83 -18.93 -47.46
CA LEU A 23 -16.97 -19.61 -46.86
C LEU A 23 -16.63 -21.10 -46.72
N ILE A 24 -16.48 -21.63 -45.50
CA ILE A 24 -16.74 -23.05 -45.24
C ILE A 24 -17.39 -23.21 -43.87
N SER A 25 -18.55 -23.85 -43.93
CA SER A 25 -19.49 -24.16 -42.87
C SER A 25 -18.96 -25.13 -41.81
N SER A 26 -19.76 -25.23 -40.75
CA SER A 26 -19.95 -26.39 -39.88
C SER A 26 -18.79 -26.78 -38.97
N ALA A 27 -18.81 -26.22 -37.75
CA ALA A 27 -18.97 -27.03 -36.56
C ALA A 27 -19.26 -26.10 -35.37
N GLN A 28 -20.54 -25.73 -35.19
CA GLN A 28 -21.03 -25.37 -33.87
C GLN A 28 -20.91 -26.61 -32.99
N VAL A 29 -19.73 -26.80 -32.38
CA VAL A 29 -19.61 -27.66 -31.20
C VAL A 29 -20.33 -26.92 -30.09
N ARG A 30 -21.64 -27.16 -30.02
CA ARG A 30 -22.46 -26.93 -28.83
C ARG A 30 -21.91 -27.87 -27.75
N ALA A 31 -20.80 -27.47 -27.14
CA ALA A 31 -20.38 -28.01 -25.86
C ALA A 31 -21.47 -27.61 -24.87
N GLN A 32 -22.37 -28.54 -24.59
CA GLN A 32 -23.31 -28.45 -23.48
C GLN A 32 -22.46 -28.33 -22.21
N ARG A 33 -22.32 -27.10 -21.71
CA ARG A 33 -21.78 -26.85 -20.38
C ARG A 33 -22.78 -27.49 -19.41
N PRO A 34 -22.38 -28.46 -18.56
CA PRO A 34 -23.30 -28.99 -17.57
C PRO A 34 -23.76 -27.83 -16.69
N GLN A 35 -25.09 -27.70 -16.56
CA GLN A 35 -25.73 -26.79 -15.62
C GLN A 35 -25.27 -27.20 -14.22
N ASN A 36 -24.35 -26.44 -13.64
CA ASN A 36 -24.07 -26.50 -12.21
C ASN A 36 -25.37 -26.05 -11.51
N PRO A 37 -25.96 -26.84 -10.59
CA PRO A 37 -27.11 -26.37 -9.81
C PRO A 37 -26.72 -25.06 -9.13
N GLU A 38 -27.58 -24.05 -9.27
CA GLU A 38 -27.41 -22.76 -8.61
C GLU A 38 -27.31 -23.01 -7.10
N GLN A 39 -26.08 -23.00 -6.56
CA GLN A 39 -25.88 -22.88 -5.13
C GLN A 39 -26.53 -21.56 -4.70
N PRO A 40 -27.36 -21.56 -3.65
CA PRO A 40 -27.89 -20.33 -3.08
C PRO A 40 -26.72 -19.40 -2.84
N LYS A 41 -26.79 -18.18 -3.39
CA LYS A 41 -25.86 -17.12 -3.03
C LYS A 41 -26.05 -16.87 -1.55
N GLU A 42 -25.18 -17.45 -0.73
CA GLU A 42 -25.09 -17.10 0.67
C GLU A 42 -24.88 -15.60 0.72
N ASP A 43 -25.87 -14.94 1.29
CA ASP A 43 -25.93 -13.50 1.48
C ASP A 43 -24.88 -13.12 2.53
N ASP A 44 -23.64 -12.95 2.07
CA ASP A 44 -22.46 -12.52 2.84
C ASP A 44 -22.57 -11.04 3.34
N SER A 45 -23.78 -10.54 3.57
CA SER A 45 -24.05 -9.13 3.87
C SER A 45 -24.02 -8.77 5.36
N HIS A 46 -23.46 -9.63 6.22
CA HIS A 46 -23.35 -9.36 7.67
C HIS A 46 -21.95 -8.93 8.15
N MET A 47 -20.99 -8.65 7.26
CA MET A 47 -19.74 -8.01 7.73
C MET A 47 -20.01 -6.55 8.12
N PRO A 48 -19.63 -6.12 9.34
CA PRO A 48 -19.69 -4.72 9.72
C PRO A 48 -18.82 -3.92 8.74
N LYS A 49 -19.44 -3.01 7.99
CA LYS A 49 -18.72 -2.05 7.14
C LYS A 49 -17.99 -1.09 8.08
N ILE A 50 -16.72 -1.36 8.39
CA ILE A 50 -15.90 -0.45 9.19
C ILE A 50 -15.70 0.81 8.37
N ASP A 51 -16.12 1.96 8.92
CA ASP A 51 -15.99 3.25 8.25
C ASP A 51 -14.51 3.60 8.08
N PRO A 52 -14.01 3.77 6.83
CA PRO A 52 -12.60 4.06 6.58
C PRO A 52 -12.17 5.38 7.23
N LYS A 53 -13.10 6.34 7.39
CA LYS A 53 -12.84 7.60 8.07
C LYS A 53 -12.49 7.41 9.56
N MET A 54 -13.18 6.51 10.26
CA MET A 54 -12.88 6.22 11.67
C MET A 54 -11.49 5.59 11.84
N ILE A 55 -11.09 4.73 10.90
CA ILE A 55 -9.74 4.12 10.88
C ILE A 55 -8.67 5.21 10.70
N LEU A 56 -8.88 6.15 9.76
CA LEU A 56 -7.94 7.23 9.49
C LEU A 56 -7.78 8.17 10.70
N GLU A 57 -8.88 8.52 11.37
CA GLU A 57 -8.85 9.34 12.59
C GLU A 57 -8.11 8.63 13.74
N ALA A 58 -8.37 7.33 13.94
CA ALA A 58 -7.66 6.52 14.91
C ALA A 58 -6.15 6.42 14.59
N ASN A 59 -5.80 6.17 13.33
CA ASN A 59 -4.41 6.14 12.86
C ASN A 59 -3.71 7.47 13.10
N GLN A 60 -4.37 8.60 12.84
CA GLN A 60 -3.78 9.92 13.07
C GLN A 60 -3.50 10.18 14.55
N LYS A 61 -4.40 9.76 15.46
CA LYS A 61 -4.18 9.87 16.90
C LYS A 61 -2.99 9.03 17.36
N GLU A 62 -2.91 7.78 16.92
CA GLU A 62 -1.78 6.89 17.26
C GLU A 62 -0.45 7.37 16.67
N ILE A 63 -0.46 7.92 15.45
CA ILE A 63 0.75 8.52 14.85
C ILE A 63 1.27 9.66 15.71
N LYS A 64 0.41 10.58 16.16
CA LYS A 64 0.82 11.72 17.02
C LYS A 64 1.50 11.22 18.30
N LYS A 65 0.85 10.27 18.98
CA LYS A 65 1.38 9.66 20.21
C LYS A 65 2.73 8.96 19.97
N ASN A 66 2.84 8.21 18.88
CA ASN A 66 4.08 7.50 18.56
C ASN A 66 5.22 8.46 18.20
N VAL A 67 4.92 9.59 17.56
CA VAL A 67 5.91 10.64 17.25
C VAL A 67 6.40 11.33 18.53
N GLU A 68 5.51 11.63 19.48
CA GLU A 68 5.89 12.17 20.80
C GLU A 68 6.83 11.20 21.52
N LYS A 69 6.46 9.91 21.59
CA LYS A 69 7.32 8.88 22.20
C LYS A 69 8.67 8.72 21.50
N LEU A 70 8.69 8.85 20.17
CA LEU A 70 9.92 8.80 19.38
C LEU A 70 10.86 9.95 19.75
N TYR A 71 10.32 11.16 19.94
CA TYR A 71 11.08 12.33 20.37
C TYR A 71 11.71 12.13 21.75
N ASP A 72 10.95 11.59 22.70
CA ASP A 72 11.44 11.32 24.06
C ASP A 72 12.59 10.30 24.03
N LEU A 73 12.41 9.16 23.35
CA LEU A 73 13.44 8.13 23.23
C LEU A 73 14.70 8.63 22.53
N ALA A 74 14.56 9.45 21.48
CA ALA A 74 15.70 10.04 20.79
C ALA A 74 16.45 11.03 21.69
N SER A 75 15.72 11.81 22.50
CA SER A 75 16.30 12.75 23.47
C SER A 75 17.07 12.01 24.56
N ASP A 76 16.48 10.93 25.08
CA ASP A 76 17.14 10.04 26.05
C ASP A 76 18.40 9.41 25.48
N LEU A 77 18.33 8.85 24.26
CA LEU A 77 19.48 8.22 23.60
C LEU A 77 20.61 9.23 23.42
N LYS A 78 20.29 10.46 22.98
CA LYS A 78 21.27 11.54 22.90
C LYS A 78 21.94 11.80 24.25
N ALA A 79 21.16 11.92 25.32
CA ALA A 79 21.69 12.16 26.65
C ALA A 79 22.57 11.01 27.16
N GLU A 80 22.24 9.76 26.82
CA GLU A 80 23.07 8.60 27.15
C GLU A 80 24.39 8.60 26.36
N VAL A 81 24.37 8.96 25.07
CA VAL A 81 25.60 9.11 24.26
C VAL A 81 26.49 10.20 24.84
N GLU A 82 25.94 11.37 25.19
CA GLU A 82 26.72 12.49 25.73
C GLU A 82 27.35 12.19 27.10
N LYS A 83 26.72 11.31 27.89
CA LYS A 83 27.23 10.89 29.21
C LYS A 83 28.18 9.70 29.16
N THR A 84 28.07 8.87 28.12
CA THR A 84 28.85 7.62 28.03
C THR A 84 30.16 7.89 27.34
N ASP A 85 31.27 7.59 28.02
CA ASP A 85 32.61 7.56 27.40
C ASP A 85 32.69 6.35 26.44
N SER A 86 32.18 6.58 25.23
CA SER A 86 31.77 5.56 24.25
C SER A 86 32.96 4.82 23.65
N VAL A 87 34.19 5.24 23.99
CA VAL A 87 35.44 4.60 23.57
C VAL A 87 35.67 3.30 24.35
N HIS A 88 35.08 3.12 25.55
CA HIS A 88 35.50 2.05 26.47
C HIS A 88 34.38 1.09 26.89
N VAL A 89 33.09 1.48 26.77
CA VAL A 89 31.97 0.60 27.17
C VAL A 89 30.79 0.71 26.20
N LEU A 90 30.38 -0.42 25.64
CA LEU A 90 29.14 -0.54 24.86
C LEU A 90 27.94 -0.63 25.82
N SER A 91 27.05 0.37 25.79
CA SER A 91 25.85 0.36 26.63
C SER A 91 24.73 -0.48 26.00
N ILE A 92 24.36 -1.58 26.67
CA ILE A 92 23.18 -2.39 26.29
C ILE A 92 21.89 -1.56 26.35
N ALA A 93 21.82 -0.57 27.25
CA ALA A 93 20.66 0.31 27.36
C ALA A 93 20.48 1.15 26.07
N MET A 94 21.57 1.70 25.54
CA MET A 94 21.54 2.46 24.27
C MET A 94 21.07 1.58 23.11
N LEU A 95 21.59 0.35 22.99
CA LEU A 95 21.17 -0.59 21.94
C LEU A 95 19.65 -0.85 21.99
N ARG A 96 19.12 -1.11 23.19
CA ARG A 96 17.67 -1.33 23.37
C ARG A 96 16.86 -0.10 22.99
N LYS A 97 17.30 1.10 23.37
CA LYS A 97 16.63 2.36 22.97
C LYS A 97 16.64 2.54 21.45
N THR A 98 17.74 2.24 20.76
CA THR A 98 17.77 2.28 19.29
C THR A 98 16.80 1.29 18.65
N ASP A 99 16.71 0.06 19.17
CA ASP A 99 15.76 -0.95 18.66
C ASP A 99 14.30 -0.49 18.85
N GLU A 100 13.98 0.13 19.99
CA GLU A 100 12.66 0.70 20.26
C GLU A 100 12.31 1.85 19.32
N ILE A 101 13.28 2.74 19.05
CA ILE A 101 13.16 3.84 18.07
C ILE A 101 12.86 3.27 16.68
N GLU A 102 13.59 2.23 16.24
CA GLU A 102 13.36 1.61 14.93
C GLU A 102 11.94 1.03 14.84
N LYS A 103 11.50 0.32 15.88
CA LYS A 103 10.16 -0.26 15.93
C LYS A 103 9.07 0.81 15.84
N LEU A 104 9.20 1.90 16.61
CA LEU A 104 8.25 3.02 16.57
C LEU A 104 8.23 3.70 15.20
N ALA A 105 9.39 3.94 14.60
CA ALA A 105 9.48 4.53 13.26
C ALA A 105 8.78 3.66 12.20
N ARG A 106 8.95 2.33 12.28
CA ARG A 106 8.25 1.38 11.40
C ARG A 106 6.73 1.41 11.61
N GLU A 107 6.29 1.49 12.86
CA GLU A 107 4.87 1.56 13.19
C GLU A 107 4.21 2.85 12.67
N ILE A 108 4.86 4.00 12.87
CA ILE A 108 4.40 5.29 12.33
C ILE A 108 4.26 5.19 10.81
N ARG A 109 5.30 4.68 10.12
CA ARG A 109 5.27 4.50 8.66
C ARG A 109 4.13 3.57 8.23
N SER A 110 3.87 2.51 8.97
CA SER A 110 2.80 1.56 8.65
C SER A 110 1.43 2.22 8.76
N ARG A 111 1.16 2.94 9.85
CA ARG A 111 -0.12 3.63 10.09
C ARG A 111 -0.34 4.80 9.15
N ALA A 112 0.73 5.48 8.74
CA ALA A 112 0.64 6.62 7.82
C ALA A 112 0.24 6.23 6.39
N LYS A 113 0.36 4.95 6.02
CA LYS A 113 -0.04 4.47 4.69
C LYS A 113 -1.56 4.27 4.53
N GLY A 114 -2.31 4.28 5.64
CA GLY A 114 -3.75 3.96 5.66
C GLY A 114 -3.98 2.48 5.89
#